data_AF-A0A918Z6U5-F1
#
_entry.id   AF-A0A918Z6U5-F1
#
_cell.length_a   1.000
_cell.length_b   1.000
_cell.length_c   1.000
_cell.angle_alpha   90.00
_cell.angle_beta   90.00
_cell.angle_gamma   90.00
#
_symmetry.space_group_name_H-M   'P 1'
#
loop_
_entity.id
_entity.type
_entity.pdbx_description
1 polymer ?
#
loop_
_entity_poly.entity_id
_entity_poly.type
_entity_poly.pdbx_seq_one_letter_code
_entity_poly.pdbx_strand_id
1 'polypeptide(L)'
;MVNEWLTAVIGLLGAGVGAGAAVWGAARSARAGREALALQRRHDDARWMREQRQAAYHAMIRADMMQTEAAYTVLGHREDDDWPPEVRARQHEAHYEAVAAESLIELCGPPDVLEAARELRKAGDLMVMEWGSGGPMDRTVDAEQRRARALAAFREAARRTLGYA
;
A
#
# COMPACT_ATOMS: atom_id res chain seq x y z
N MET A 1 -76.42 23.83 -8.03
CA MET A 1 -75.37 24.56 -7.28
C MET A 1 -74.54 23.71 -6.30
N VAL A 2 -74.85 22.42 -6.07
CA VAL A 2 -74.11 21.60 -5.08
C VAL A 2 -72.89 20.87 -5.68
N ASN A 3 -72.83 20.67 -7.01
CA ASN A 3 -71.77 19.88 -7.66
C ASN A 3 -70.41 20.59 -7.80
N GLU A 4 -70.32 21.91 -7.80
CA GLU A 4 -69.05 22.64 -8.00
C GLU A 4 -68.15 22.66 -6.76
N TRP A 5 -68.73 22.58 -5.55
CA TRP A 5 -67.97 22.56 -4.30
C TRP A 5 -67.33 21.20 -4.01
N LEU A 6 -67.98 20.10 -4.42
CA LEU A 6 -67.47 18.74 -4.22
C LEU A 6 -66.24 18.44 -5.09
N THR A 7 -66.21 18.92 -6.33
CA THR A 7 -65.05 18.77 -7.23
C THR A 7 -63.86 19.62 -6.78
N ALA A 8 -64.09 20.84 -6.25
CA ALA A 8 -63.01 21.69 -5.74
C ALA A 8 -62.30 21.09 -4.50
N VAL A 9 -63.06 20.46 -3.59
CA VAL A 9 -62.50 19.82 -2.39
C VAL A 9 -61.74 18.52 -2.73
N ILE A 10 -62.24 17.72 -3.68
CA ILE A 10 -61.55 16.51 -4.16
C ILE A 10 -60.24 16.87 -4.89
N GLY A 11 -60.23 17.95 -5.68
CA GLY A 11 -59.02 18.45 -6.35
C GLY A 11 -57.94 18.94 -5.37
N LEU A 12 -58.34 19.61 -4.28
CA LEU A 12 -57.42 20.06 -3.21
C LEU A 12 -56.88 18.89 -2.38
N LEU A 13 -57.69 17.87 -2.09
CA LEU A 13 -57.26 16.67 -1.38
C LEU A 13 -56.34 15.79 -2.24
N GLY A 14 -56.61 15.66 -3.54
CA GLY A 14 -55.74 14.95 -4.49
C GLY A 14 -54.36 15.61 -4.65
N ALA A 15 -54.30 16.95 -4.68
CA ALA A 15 -53.04 17.69 -4.72
C ALA A 15 -52.23 17.57 -3.42
N GLY A 16 -52.89 17.54 -2.25
CA GLY A 16 -52.23 17.35 -0.95
C GLY A 16 -51.61 15.96 -0.78
N VAL A 17 -52.32 14.91 -1.22
CA VAL A 17 -51.81 13.52 -1.21
C VAL A 17 -50.71 13.32 -2.25
N GLY A 18 -50.85 13.91 -3.44
CA GLY A 18 -49.82 13.87 -4.49
C GLY A 18 -48.52 14.57 -4.11
N ALA A 19 -48.61 15.76 -3.49
CA ALA A 19 -47.44 16.49 -2.99
C ALA A 19 -46.78 15.77 -1.81
N GLY A 20 -47.56 15.21 -0.88
CA GLY A 20 -47.04 14.42 0.25
C GLY A 20 -46.33 13.14 -0.20
N ALA A 21 -46.89 12.41 -1.17
CA ALA A 21 -46.26 11.23 -1.75
C ALA A 21 -45.00 11.56 -2.55
N ALA A 22 -44.99 12.68 -3.28
CA ALA A 22 -43.82 13.17 -4.00
C ALA A 22 -42.68 13.60 -3.05
N VAL A 23 -42.99 14.30 -1.96
CA VAL A 23 -42.01 14.70 -0.94
C VAL A 23 -41.47 13.47 -0.20
N TRP A 24 -42.32 12.49 0.14
CA TRP A 24 -41.88 11.25 0.79
C TRP A 24 -41.03 10.39 -0.15
N GLY A 25 -41.42 10.28 -1.42
CA GLY A 25 -40.64 9.61 -2.47
C GLY A 25 -39.28 10.27 -2.69
N ALA A 26 -39.23 11.60 -2.77
CA ALA A 26 -38.00 12.39 -2.87
C ALA A 26 -37.11 12.27 -1.62
N ALA A 27 -37.70 12.26 -0.42
CA ALA A 27 -36.95 12.07 0.82
C ALA A 27 -36.36 10.67 0.94
N ARG A 28 -37.10 9.64 0.50
CA ARG A 28 -36.63 8.25 0.50
C ARG A 28 -35.55 8.01 -0.56
N SER A 29 -35.72 8.55 -1.77
CA SER A 29 -34.71 8.47 -2.82
C SER A 29 -33.44 9.25 -2.45
N ALA A 30 -33.58 10.41 -1.79
CA ALA A 30 -32.44 11.16 -1.26
C ALA A 30 -31.69 10.39 -0.16
N ARG A 31 -32.38 9.69 0.74
CA ARG A 31 -31.73 8.81 1.74
C ARG A 31 -31.02 7.62 1.08
N ALA A 32 -31.69 6.92 0.18
CA ALA A 32 -31.09 5.81 -0.57
C ALA A 32 -29.87 6.26 -1.40
N GLY A 33 -29.94 7.45 -2.01
CA GLY A 33 -28.82 8.04 -2.74
C GLY A 33 -27.64 8.39 -1.82
N ARG A 34 -27.88 8.90 -0.61
CA ARG A 34 -26.82 9.13 0.38
C ARG A 34 -26.16 7.84 0.86
N GLU A 35 -26.96 6.80 1.10
CA GLU A 35 -26.44 5.48 1.51
C GLU A 35 -25.61 4.84 0.39
N ALA A 36 -26.10 4.90 -0.86
CA ALA A 36 -25.36 4.40 -2.03
C ALA A 36 -24.05 5.15 -2.24
N LEU A 37 -24.04 6.49 -2.11
CA LEU A 37 -22.82 7.30 -2.20
C LEU A 37 -21.83 6.99 -1.08
N ALA A 38 -22.32 6.76 0.15
CA ALA A 38 -21.47 6.40 1.28
C ALA A 38 -20.83 5.02 1.09
N LEU A 39 -21.58 4.04 0.58
CA LEU A 39 -21.05 2.72 0.22
C LEU A 39 -20.03 2.83 -0.92
N GLN A 40 -20.34 3.59 -1.96
CA GLN A 40 -19.44 3.79 -3.10
C GLN A 40 -18.12 4.41 -2.65
N ARG A 41 -18.14 5.46 -1.81
CA ARG A 41 -16.92 6.06 -1.25
C ARG A 41 -16.09 5.05 -0.46
N ARG A 42 -16.72 4.23 0.40
CA ARG A 42 -16.00 3.19 1.15
C ARG A 42 -15.35 2.15 0.24
N HIS A 43 -16.02 1.77 -0.85
CA HIS A 43 -15.46 0.84 -1.83
C HIS A 43 -14.29 1.48 -2.59
N ASP A 44 -14.43 2.74 -3.00
CA ASP A 44 -13.38 3.49 -3.70
C ASP A 44 -12.16 3.69 -2.80
N ASP A 45 -12.36 4.07 -1.52
CA ASP A 45 -11.30 4.23 -0.53
C ASP A 45 -10.57 2.89 -0.26
N ALA A 46 -11.33 1.80 -0.11
CA ALA A 46 -10.76 0.48 0.10
C ALA A 46 -9.95 -0.02 -1.11
N ARG A 47 -10.45 0.25 -2.32
CA ARG A 47 -9.74 -0.05 -3.57
C ARG A 47 -8.46 0.78 -3.68
N TRP A 48 -8.56 2.09 -3.48
CA TRP A 48 -7.41 2.99 -3.54
C TRP A 48 -6.33 2.57 -2.53
N MET A 49 -6.69 2.27 -1.28
CA MET A 49 -5.76 1.78 -0.28
C MET A 49 -5.08 0.46 -0.69
N ARG A 50 -5.81 -0.45 -1.33
CA ARG A 50 -5.23 -1.70 -1.85
C ARG A 50 -4.21 -1.42 -2.96
N GLU A 51 -4.53 -0.53 -3.89
CA GLU A 51 -3.63 -0.12 -4.98
C GLU A 51 -2.35 0.55 -4.44
N GLN A 52 -2.48 1.45 -3.44
CA GLN A 52 -1.32 2.07 -2.79
C GLN A 52 -0.41 1.06 -2.09
N ARG A 53 -0.99 0.10 -1.35
CA ARG A 53 -0.24 -0.99 -0.72
C ARG A 53 0.52 -1.83 -1.75
N GLN A 54 -0.15 -2.20 -2.84
CA GLN A 54 0.49 -2.96 -3.90
C GLN A 54 1.68 -2.20 -4.50
N ALA A 55 1.53 -0.90 -4.76
CA ALA A 55 2.62 -0.05 -5.24
C ALA A 55 3.79 0.02 -4.24
N ALA A 56 3.50 0.23 -2.96
CA ALA A 56 4.50 0.26 -1.89
C ALA A 56 5.26 -1.08 -1.78
N TYR A 57 4.54 -2.22 -1.86
CA TYR A 57 5.17 -3.52 -1.77
C TYR A 57 6.04 -3.85 -2.99
N HIS A 58 5.62 -3.43 -4.18
CA HIS A 58 6.46 -3.53 -5.37
C HIS A 58 7.72 -2.64 -5.29
N ALA A 59 7.60 -1.43 -4.73
CA ALA A 59 8.74 -0.55 -4.49
C ALA A 59 9.75 -1.22 -3.55
N MET A 60 9.29 -1.86 -2.48
CA MET A 60 10.17 -2.57 -1.55
C MET A 60 10.91 -3.75 -2.20
N ILE A 61 10.24 -4.52 -3.07
CA ILE A 61 10.90 -5.61 -3.82
C ILE A 61 11.97 -5.05 -4.76
N ARG A 62 11.69 -3.91 -5.43
CA ARG A 62 12.67 -3.26 -6.29
C ARG A 62 13.88 -2.77 -5.48
N ALA A 63 13.65 -2.15 -4.32
CA ALA A 63 14.71 -1.69 -3.45
C ALA A 63 15.61 -2.84 -2.97
N ASP A 64 15.02 -3.98 -2.60
CA ASP A 64 15.75 -5.20 -2.23
C ASP A 64 16.60 -5.75 -3.40
N MET A 65 16.11 -5.66 -4.65
CA MET A 65 16.91 -5.98 -5.84
C MET A 65 18.09 -5.01 -6.00
N MET A 66 17.89 -3.71 -5.77
CA MET A 66 18.96 -2.72 -5.81
C MET A 66 20.01 -2.93 -4.71
N GLN A 67 19.60 -3.26 -3.49
CA GLN A 67 20.52 -3.65 -2.41
C GLN A 67 21.31 -4.90 -2.78
N THR A 68 20.68 -5.86 -3.45
CA THR A 68 21.36 -7.06 -3.96
C THR A 68 22.40 -6.71 -5.03
N GLU A 69 22.07 -5.86 -5.99
CA GLU A 69 23.00 -5.39 -7.03
C GLU A 69 24.17 -4.59 -6.43
N ALA A 70 23.88 -3.73 -5.45
CA ALA A 70 24.91 -3.01 -4.70
C ALA A 70 25.85 -3.98 -3.96
N ALA A 71 25.30 -5.03 -3.33
CA ALA A 71 26.09 -6.07 -2.67
C ALA A 71 27.04 -6.78 -3.65
N TYR A 72 26.55 -7.19 -4.83
CA TYR A 72 27.40 -7.78 -5.86
C TYR A 72 28.48 -6.81 -6.37
N THR A 73 28.13 -5.52 -6.48
CA THR A 73 29.09 -4.49 -6.90
C THR A 73 30.22 -4.34 -5.88
N VAL A 74 29.91 -4.26 -4.58
CA VAL A 74 30.94 -4.15 -3.52
C VAL A 74 31.76 -5.45 -3.39
N LEU A 75 31.15 -6.62 -3.61
CA LEU A 75 31.87 -7.89 -3.60
C LEU A 75 32.98 -7.94 -4.66
N GLY A 76 32.74 -7.35 -5.83
CA GLY A 76 33.75 -7.22 -6.89
C GLY A 76 34.92 -6.28 -6.55
N HIS A 77 34.78 -5.47 -5.51
CA HIS A 77 35.79 -4.51 -5.03
C HIS A 77 36.22 -4.82 -3.58
N ARG A 78 36.03 -6.07 -3.15
CA ARG A 78 36.25 -6.50 -1.76
C ARG A 78 37.72 -6.43 -1.33
N GLU A 79 38.64 -6.57 -2.26
CA GLU A 79 40.10 -6.50 -2.01
C GLU A 79 40.64 -5.07 -2.07
N ASP A 80 39.81 -4.10 -2.46
CA ASP A 80 40.23 -2.71 -2.59
C ASP A 80 40.23 -2.02 -1.22
N ASP A 81 41.33 -1.31 -0.92
CA ASP A 81 41.47 -0.54 0.33
C ASP A 81 40.46 0.62 0.43
N ASP A 82 39.97 1.13 -0.71
CA ASP A 82 38.88 2.09 -0.77
C ASP A 82 37.98 1.83 -2.00
N TRP A 83 36.66 1.92 -1.80
CA TRP A 83 35.72 1.73 -2.89
C TRP A 83 35.69 2.94 -3.81
N PRO A 84 35.65 2.73 -5.15
CA PRO A 84 35.43 3.82 -6.08
C PRO A 84 34.18 4.64 -5.72
N PRO A 85 34.18 5.97 -5.95
CA PRO A 85 33.02 6.83 -5.69
C PRO A 85 31.71 6.28 -6.28
N GLU A 86 31.76 5.64 -7.44
CA GLU A 86 30.62 5.05 -8.14
C GLU A 86 30.02 3.87 -7.36
N VAL A 87 30.86 3.05 -6.72
CA VAL A 87 30.43 1.92 -5.88
C VAL A 87 29.75 2.43 -4.61
N ARG A 88 30.34 3.44 -3.96
CA ARG A 88 29.73 4.11 -2.78
C ARG A 88 28.40 4.78 -3.13
N ALA A 89 28.31 5.40 -4.30
CA ALA A 89 27.09 6.03 -4.79
C ALA A 89 25.97 5.00 -4.97
N ARG A 90 26.25 3.84 -5.60
CA ARG A 90 25.27 2.76 -5.75
C ARG A 90 24.78 2.20 -4.41
N GLN A 91 25.68 2.03 -3.45
CA GLN A 91 25.29 1.61 -2.10
C GLN A 91 24.33 2.63 -1.46
N HIS A 92 24.66 3.92 -1.52
CA HIS A 92 23.81 4.97 -0.97
C HIS A 92 22.45 5.02 -1.68
N GLU A 93 22.44 4.95 -3.00
CA GLU A 93 21.21 4.92 -3.80
C GLU A 93 20.31 3.75 -3.41
N ALA A 94 20.87 2.54 -3.31
CA ALA A 94 20.13 1.36 -2.88
C ALA A 94 19.58 1.49 -1.45
N HIS A 95 20.37 2.07 -0.53
CA HIS A 95 19.93 2.32 0.84
C HIS A 95 18.77 3.32 0.89
N TYR A 96 18.89 4.46 0.19
CA TYR A 96 17.84 5.47 0.16
C TYR A 96 16.56 4.98 -0.49
N GLU A 97 16.65 4.17 -1.56
CA GLU A 97 15.48 3.56 -2.18
C GLU A 97 14.77 2.60 -1.20
N ALA A 98 15.52 1.82 -0.43
CA ALA A 98 14.95 0.91 0.57
C ALA A 98 14.29 1.67 1.73
N VAL A 99 14.88 2.77 2.19
CA VAL A 99 14.25 3.66 3.19
C VAL A 99 12.98 4.30 2.62
N ALA A 100 13.01 4.79 1.39
CA ALA A 100 11.85 5.40 0.75
C ALA A 100 10.70 4.39 0.59
N ALA A 101 10.99 3.16 0.16
CA ALA A 101 10.01 2.09 0.07
C ALA A 101 9.43 1.69 1.45
N GLU A 102 10.26 1.62 2.50
CA GLU A 102 9.80 1.39 3.87
C GLU A 102 8.82 2.49 4.31
N SER A 103 9.12 3.77 4.06
CA SER A 103 8.24 4.89 4.41
C SER A 103 6.88 4.83 3.70
N LEU A 104 6.83 4.36 2.44
CA LEU A 104 5.55 4.15 1.76
C LEU A 104 4.70 3.08 2.47
N ILE A 105 5.34 2.02 2.96
CA ILE A 105 4.69 0.95 3.72
C ILE A 105 4.24 1.46 5.09
N GLU A 106 5.02 2.33 5.74
CA GLU A 106 4.62 2.95 7.01
C GLU A 106 3.35 3.78 6.88
N LEU A 107 3.16 4.45 5.73
CA LEU A 107 1.98 5.28 5.47
C LEU A 107 0.71 4.47 5.17
N CYS A 108 0.83 3.35 4.45
CA CYS A 108 -0.36 2.65 3.91
C CYS A 108 -0.50 1.18 4.33
N GLY A 109 0.55 0.59 4.88
CA GLY A 109 0.64 -0.82 5.24
C GLY A 109 0.20 -1.11 6.67
N PRO A 110 -0.22 -2.35 6.96
CA PRO A 110 -0.42 -2.80 8.34
C PRO A 110 0.94 -2.99 9.06
N PRO A 111 0.94 -2.97 10.41
CA PRO A 111 2.17 -3.03 11.20
C PRO A 111 3.05 -4.26 10.95
N ASP A 112 2.45 -5.42 10.67
CA ASP A 112 3.15 -6.68 10.41
C ASP A 112 3.95 -6.64 9.10
N VAL A 113 3.40 -6.01 8.06
CA VAL A 113 4.13 -5.81 6.79
C VAL A 113 5.25 -4.78 6.96
N LEU A 114 5.03 -3.73 7.75
CA LEU A 114 6.06 -2.75 8.06
C LEU A 114 7.24 -3.36 8.82
N GLU A 115 6.96 -4.21 9.80
CA GLU A 115 8.00 -4.95 10.53
C GLU A 115 8.81 -5.86 9.59
N ALA A 116 8.13 -6.61 8.72
CA ALA A 116 8.80 -7.45 7.73
C ALA A 116 9.63 -6.64 6.73
N ALA A 117 9.16 -5.47 6.30
CA ALA A 117 9.90 -4.56 5.42
C ALA A 117 11.16 -4.00 6.11
N ARG A 118 11.05 -3.61 7.39
CA ARG A 118 12.20 -3.18 8.21
C ARG A 118 13.27 -4.25 8.32
N GLU A 119 12.87 -5.49 8.60
CA GLU A 119 13.81 -6.60 8.69
C GLU A 119 14.45 -6.90 7.33
N LEU A 120 13.69 -6.80 6.24
CA LEU A 120 14.24 -6.95 4.89
C LEU A 120 15.28 -5.87 4.57
N ARG A 121 14.97 -4.59 4.83
CA ARG A 121 15.93 -3.48 4.62
C ARG A 121 17.22 -3.71 5.42
N LYS A 122 17.10 -3.99 6.72
CA LYS A 122 18.26 -4.25 7.60
C LYS A 122 19.08 -5.44 7.11
N ALA A 123 18.44 -6.50 6.63
CA ALA A 123 19.14 -7.66 6.10
C ALA A 123 19.86 -7.32 4.78
N GLY A 124 19.28 -6.48 3.92
CA GLY A 124 19.93 -5.94 2.73
C GLY A 124 21.15 -5.06 3.07
N ASP A 125 21.01 -4.13 4.02
CA ASP A 125 22.11 -3.28 4.49
C ASP A 125 23.26 -4.13 5.07
N LEU A 126 22.93 -5.14 5.89
CA LEU A 126 23.90 -6.09 6.44
C LEU A 126 24.62 -6.88 5.34
N MET A 127 23.88 -7.34 4.32
CA MET A 127 24.46 -8.08 3.20
C MET A 127 25.49 -7.24 2.44
N VAL A 128 25.16 -5.99 2.11
CA VAL A 128 26.12 -5.07 1.46
C VAL A 128 27.36 -4.85 2.34
N MET A 129 27.16 -4.64 3.64
CA MET A 129 28.27 -4.43 4.58
C MET A 129 29.18 -5.66 4.69
N GLU A 130 28.63 -6.85 4.92
CA GLU A 130 29.43 -8.08 5.09
C GLU A 130 30.20 -8.41 3.81
N TRP A 131 29.58 -8.26 2.64
CA TRP A 131 30.21 -8.55 1.35
C TRP A 131 31.32 -7.57 1.01
N GLY A 132 31.17 -6.31 1.42
CA GLY A 132 32.19 -5.28 1.25
C GLY A 132 33.33 -5.33 2.28
N SER A 133 33.09 -5.85 3.48
CA SER A 133 34.04 -5.77 4.61
C SER A 133 35.28 -6.67 4.53
N GLY A 134 35.37 -7.53 3.52
CA GLY A 134 36.44 -8.53 3.45
C GLY A 134 36.34 -9.65 4.50
N GLY A 135 35.24 -9.71 5.27
CA GLY A 135 35.02 -10.70 6.34
C GLY A 135 34.90 -12.15 5.87
N PRO A 136 34.98 -13.15 6.78
CA PRO A 136 34.93 -14.58 6.43
C PRO A 136 33.73 -14.93 5.55
N MET A 137 33.91 -15.89 4.63
CA MET A 137 32.85 -16.34 3.70
C MET A 137 31.59 -16.84 4.45
N ASP A 138 31.75 -17.39 5.65
CA ASP A 138 30.61 -17.82 6.47
C ASP A 138 29.67 -16.66 6.80
N ARG A 139 30.20 -15.45 7.07
CA ARG A 139 29.38 -14.27 7.36
C ARG A 139 28.63 -13.75 6.15
N THR A 140 29.25 -13.82 4.97
CA THR A 140 28.61 -13.39 3.72
C THR A 140 27.45 -14.31 3.35
N VAL A 141 27.62 -15.63 3.58
CA VAL A 141 26.56 -16.63 3.41
C VAL A 141 25.44 -16.43 4.42
N ASP A 142 25.75 -16.19 5.70
CA ASP A 142 24.75 -15.93 6.73
C ASP A 142 23.92 -14.68 6.45
N ALA A 143 24.56 -13.60 5.95
CA ALA A 143 23.86 -12.38 5.57
C ALA A 143 22.90 -12.60 4.39
N GLU A 144 23.33 -13.36 3.38
CA GLU A 144 22.47 -13.73 2.24
C GLU A 144 21.27 -14.58 2.70
N GLN A 145 21.50 -15.59 3.55
CA GLN A 145 20.43 -16.41 4.10
C GLN A 145 19.44 -15.58 4.92
N ARG A 146 19.93 -14.63 5.72
CA ARG A 146 19.08 -13.74 6.51
C ARG A 146 18.22 -12.85 5.61
N ARG A 147 18.79 -12.28 4.54
CA ARG A 147 18.06 -11.50 3.54
C ARG A 147 17.02 -12.36 2.82
N ALA A 148 17.36 -13.58 2.42
CA ALA A 148 16.41 -14.49 1.77
C ALA A 148 15.20 -14.84 2.67
N ARG A 149 15.44 -15.10 3.97
CA ARG A 149 14.37 -15.33 4.95
C ARG A 149 13.50 -14.08 5.16
N ALA A 150 14.12 -12.91 5.26
CA ALA A 150 13.39 -11.65 5.42
C ALA A 150 12.54 -11.31 4.18
N LEU A 151 13.06 -11.55 2.97
CA LEU A 151 12.31 -11.41 1.72
C LEU A 151 11.10 -12.35 1.67
N ALA A 152 11.27 -13.60 2.09
CA ALA A 152 10.18 -14.57 2.16
C ALA A 152 9.09 -14.12 3.14
N ALA A 153 9.47 -13.70 4.35
CA ALA A 153 8.55 -13.19 5.36
C ALA A 153 7.79 -11.94 4.88
N PHE A 154 8.50 -11.00 4.24
CA PHE A 154 7.89 -9.82 3.64
C PHE A 154 6.87 -10.18 2.56
N ARG A 155 7.23 -11.07 1.64
CA ARG A 155 6.33 -11.55 0.58
C ARG A 155 5.09 -12.24 1.14
N GLU A 156 5.24 -13.06 2.18
CA GLU A 156 4.12 -13.71 2.84
C GLU A 156 3.18 -12.68 3.48
N ALA A 157 3.70 -11.75 4.28
CA ALA A 157 2.91 -10.71 4.93
C ALA A 157 2.19 -9.81 3.90
N ALA A 158 2.88 -9.41 2.83
CA ALA A 158 2.32 -8.63 1.74
C ALA A 158 1.19 -9.37 1.02
N ARG A 159 1.38 -10.66 0.69
CA ARG A 159 0.36 -11.49 0.04
C ARG A 159 -0.89 -11.63 0.91
N ARG A 160 -0.73 -11.96 2.20
CA ARG A 160 -1.85 -12.05 3.14
C ARG A 160 -2.63 -10.74 3.21
N THR A 161 -1.93 -9.61 3.28
CA THR A 161 -2.55 -8.28 3.34
C THR A 161 -3.32 -7.92 2.06
N LEU A 162 -2.85 -8.36 0.89
CA LEU A 162 -3.54 -8.17 -0.39
C LEU A 162 -4.67 -9.19 -0.63
N GLY A 163 -4.82 -10.18 0.24
CA GLY A 163 -5.83 -11.24 0.14
C GLY A 163 -5.44 -12.39 -0.79
N TYR A 164 -4.16 -12.58 -1.07
CA TYR A 164 -3.65 -13.75 -1.77
C TYR A 164 -3.26 -14.82 -0.74
N ALA A 165 -3.96 -15.96 -0.78
CA ALA A 165 -3.53 -17.18 -0.09
C ALA A 165 -2.38 -17.86 -0.84
#